data_AF-A0A448WBW2-F1
#
_entry.id   AF-A0A448WBW2-F1
#
_cell.length_a   1.000
_cell.length_b   1.000
_cell.length_c   1.000
_cell.angle_alpha   90.00
_cell.angle_beta   90.00
_cell.angle_gamma   90.00
#
_symmetry.space_group_name_H-M   'P 1'
#
loop_
_entity.id
_entity.type
_entity.pdbx_description
1 polymer ?
#
loop_
_entity_poly.entity_id
_entity_poly.type
_entity_poly.pdbx_seq_one_letter_code
_entity_poly.pdbx_strand_id
1 'polypeptide(L)'
;MLPYLYTSVVAFHFLCRISELQRIKDDERVREMSKAEEECRRMRNNATREYNEALAQTQRRKKWLEDRQNEDDNMTEIRNAICSDLLTENPNQAISQFGPNRHIPDRFKGFSAGKLYDIRKDQLKQQEEKRVSDI
;
A
#
# COMPACT_ATOMS: atom_id res chain seq x y z
N MET A 1 18.24 92.89 13.63
CA MET A 1 18.57 91.70 12.81
C MET A 1 18.95 90.46 13.64
N LEU A 2 19.51 90.60 14.85
CA LEU A 2 19.97 89.45 15.66
C LEU A 2 18.87 88.53 16.27
N PRO A 3 17.65 88.97 16.65
CA PRO A 3 16.67 88.08 17.27
C PRO A 3 16.06 87.06 16.29
N TYR A 4 15.91 87.42 15.00
CA TYR A 4 15.35 86.52 13.96
C TYR A 4 16.27 85.34 13.61
N LEU A 5 17.59 85.53 13.72
CA LEU A 5 18.58 84.48 13.48
C LEU A 5 18.60 83.48 14.65
N TYR A 6 18.45 83.94 15.89
CA TYR A 6 18.39 83.07 17.05
C TYR A 6 17.12 82.20 17.06
N THR A 7 15.95 82.78 16.76
CA THR A 7 14.69 82.02 16.64
C THR A 7 14.73 81.02 15.48
N SER A 8 15.38 81.36 14.37
CA SER A 8 15.59 80.47 13.21
C SER A 8 16.46 79.25 13.58
N VAL A 9 17.58 79.46 14.27
CA VAL A 9 18.50 78.38 14.69
C VAL A 9 17.85 77.47 15.72
N VAL A 10 17.11 78.03 16.69
CA VAL A 10 16.38 77.25 17.69
C VAL A 10 15.26 76.42 17.04
N ALA A 11 14.54 76.97 16.06
CA ALA A 11 13.54 76.24 15.29
C ALA A 11 14.16 75.10 14.44
N PHE A 12 15.31 75.34 13.81
CA PHE A 12 16.04 74.32 13.05
C PHE A 12 16.50 73.17 13.95
N HIS A 13 17.11 73.47 15.10
CA HIS A 13 17.51 72.45 16.06
C HIS A 13 16.31 71.65 16.60
N PHE A 14 15.17 72.31 16.81
CA PHE A 14 13.94 71.64 17.23
C PHE A 14 13.42 70.68 16.15
N LEU A 15 13.42 71.08 14.87
CA LEU A 15 13.04 70.24 13.73
C LEU A 15 14.00 69.05 13.53
N CYS A 16 15.31 69.26 13.68
CA CYS A 16 16.31 68.18 13.66
C CYS A 16 16.02 67.16 14.76
N ARG A 17 15.76 67.61 15.98
CA ARG A 17 15.45 66.73 17.12
C ARG A 17 14.15 65.94 16.90
N ILE A 18 13.12 66.56 16.31
CA ILE A 18 11.89 65.85 15.95
C ILE A 18 12.17 64.77 14.89
N SER A 19 12.95 65.10 13.86
CA SER A 19 13.32 64.17 12.79
C SER A 19 14.12 62.98 13.33
N GLU A 20 15.07 63.21 14.25
CA GLU A 20 15.84 62.17 14.92
C GLU A 20 14.95 61.23 15.73
N LEU A 21 14.01 61.78 16.51
CA LEU A 21 13.06 60.98 17.29
C LEU A 21 12.11 60.18 16.40
N GLN A 22 11.71 60.70 15.24
CA GLN A 22 10.93 59.95 14.26
C GLN A 22 11.74 58.78 13.70
N ARG A 23 13.01 58.99 13.31
CA ARG A 23 13.88 57.92 12.82
C ARG A 23 14.09 56.82 13.85
N ILE A 24 14.31 57.15 15.12
CA ILE A 24 14.47 56.15 16.18
C ILE A 24 13.19 55.31 16.32
N LYS A 25 12.01 55.94 16.33
CA LYS A 25 10.73 55.22 16.40
C LYS A 25 10.48 54.32 15.20
N ASP A 26 10.86 54.76 14.01
CA ASP A 26 10.70 53.97 12.80
C ASP A 26 11.71 52.80 12.77
N ASP A 27 12.94 53.01 13.21
CA ASP A 27 13.93 51.94 13.38
C ASP A 27 13.47 50.89 14.41
N GLU A 28 12.84 51.31 15.52
CA GLU A 28 12.23 50.40 16.50
C GLU A 28 11.11 49.57 15.88
N ARG A 29 10.18 50.21 15.15
CA ARG A 29 9.10 49.50 14.44
C ARG A 29 9.63 48.52 13.42
N VAL A 30 10.65 48.90 12.64
CA VAL A 30 11.27 48.01 11.65
C VAL A 30 11.88 46.78 12.33
N ARG A 31 12.54 46.96 13.48
CA ARG A 31 13.08 45.83 14.26
C ARG A 31 11.99 44.91 14.78
N GLU A 32 10.90 45.47 15.30
CA GLU A 32 9.75 44.67 15.79
C GLU A 32 9.09 43.89 14.65
N MET A 33 8.84 44.54 13.52
CA MET A 33 8.28 43.89 12.33
C MET A 33 9.20 42.77 11.81
N SER A 34 10.52 43.00 11.76
CA SER A 34 11.48 42.00 11.31
C SER A 34 11.52 40.77 12.24
N LYS A 35 11.44 40.97 13.56
CA LYS A 35 11.35 39.87 14.53
C LYS A 35 10.06 39.06 14.35
N ALA A 36 8.92 39.75 14.21
CA ALA A 36 7.63 39.12 14.00
C ALA A 36 7.60 38.31 12.69
N GLU A 37 8.20 38.83 11.61
CA GLU A 37 8.31 38.11 10.34
C GLU A 37 9.16 36.85 10.48
N GLU A 38 10.30 36.93 11.19
CA GLU A 38 11.16 35.78 11.40
C GLU A 38 10.47 34.70 12.25
N GLU A 39 9.75 35.08 13.29
CA GLU A 39 8.92 34.17 14.08
C GLU A 39 7.84 33.51 13.23
N CYS A 40 7.10 34.28 12.43
CA CYS A 40 6.10 33.74 11.49
C CYS A 40 6.73 32.74 10.51
N ARG A 41 7.91 33.06 9.98
CA ARG A 41 8.65 32.17 9.06
C ARG A 41 9.05 30.87 9.75
N ARG A 42 9.55 30.94 10.99
CA ARG A 42 9.91 29.76 11.79
C ARG A 42 8.69 28.89 12.07
N MET A 43 7.58 29.50 12.50
CA MET A 43 6.33 28.79 12.77
C MET A 43 5.79 28.09 11.53
N ARG A 44 5.80 28.78 10.37
CA ARG A 44 5.41 28.18 9.09
C ARG A 44 6.29 27.00 8.72
N ASN A 45 7.61 27.15 8.83
CA ASN A 45 8.55 26.07 8.51
C ASN A 45 8.35 24.86 9.44
N ASN A 46 8.11 25.09 10.73
CA ASN A 46 7.82 24.03 11.69
C ASN A 46 6.51 23.31 11.36
N ALA A 47 5.44 24.04 11.05
CA ALA A 47 4.16 23.46 10.65
C ALA A 47 4.29 22.61 9.37
N THR A 48 5.02 23.10 8.36
CA THR A 48 5.29 22.32 7.14
C THR A 48 6.13 21.07 7.43
N ARG A 49 7.13 21.16 8.30
CA ARG A 49 7.94 20.01 8.72
C ARG A 49 7.08 18.95 9.39
N GLU A 50 6.26 19.33 10.36
CA GLU A 50 5.35 18.43 11.08
C GLU A 50 4.34 17.76 10.15
N TYR A 51 3.76 18.52 9.22
CA TYR A 51 2.86 17.99 8.20
C TYR A 51 3.57 16.94 7.31
N ASN A 52 4.76 17.25 6.82
CA ASN A 52 5.53 16.33 5.98
C ASN A 52 5.94 15.06 6.74
N GLU A 53 6.30 15.19 8.02
CA GLU A 53 6.59 14.04 8.89
C GLU A 53 5.36 13.14 9.06
N ALA A 54 4.19 13.72 9.34
CA ALA A 54 2.93 12.99 9.45
C ALA A 54 2.52 12.32 8.12
N LEU A 55 2.71 13.01 6.99
CA LEU A 55 2.46 12.47 5.67
C LEU A 55 3.38 11.28 5.38
N ALA A 56 4.68 11.40 5.66
CA ALA A 56 5.65 10.33 5.47
C ALA A 56 5.36 9.11 6.36
N GLN A 57 4.85 9.31 7.58
CA GLN A 57 4.40 8.20 8.43
C GLN A 57 3.17 7.51 7.85
N THR A 58 2.20 8.28 7.37
CA THR A 58 0.97 7.76 6.77
C THR A 58 1.27 6.95 5.51
N GLN A 59 2.14 7.46 4.63
CA GLN A 59 2.58 6.76 3.42
C GLN A 59 3.31 5.46 3.76
N ARG A 60 4.21 5.47 4.76
CA ARG A 60 4.89 4.24 5.21
C ARG A 60 3.92 3.19 5.73
N ARG A 61 2.93 3.59 6.53
CA ARG A 61 1.89 2.69 7.03
C ARG A 61 1.04 2.12 5.90
N LYS A 62 0.63 2.97 4.95
CA LYS A 62 -0.15 2.54 3.79
C LYS A 62 0.62 1.51 2.96
N LYS A 63 1.88 1.80 2.63
CA LYS A 63 2.73 0.88 1.89
C LYS A 63 2.91 -0.46 2.62
N TRP A 64 3.18 -0.42 3.93
CA TRP A 64 3.29 -1.64 4.73
C TRP A 64 2.01 -2.48 4.71
N LEU A 65 0.83 -1.83 4.76
CA LEU A 65 -0.44 -2.54 4.67
C LEU A 65 -0.67 -3.14 3.28
N GLU A 66 -0.34 -2.41 2.22
CA GLU A 66 -0.41 -2.90 0.83
C GLU A 66 0.54 -4.09 0.61
N ASP A 67 1.77 -4.01 1.09
CA ASP A 67 2.76 -5.09 1.00
C ASP A 67 2.24 -6.35 1.72
N ARG A 68 1.68 -6.19 2.93
CA ARG A 68 1.09 -7.30 3.69
C ARG A 68 -0.13 -7.90 2.98
N GLN A 69 -1.00 -7.06 2.43
CA GLN A 69 -2.17 -7.54 1.69
C GLN A 69 -1.73 -8.33 0.45
N ASN A 70 -0.73 -7.85 -0.29
CA ASN A 70 -0.19 -8.57 -1.44
C ASN A 70 0.41 -9.93 -1.03
N GLU A 71 1.09 -10.02 0.11
CA GLU A 71 1.59 -11.30 0.63
C GLU A 71 0.45 -12.28 0.95
N ASP A 72 -0.61 -11.81 1.61
CA ASP A 72 -1.79 -12.61 1.95
C ASP A 72 -2.54 -13.07 0.69
N ASP A 73 -2.68 -12.19 -0.31
CA ASP A 73 -3.31 -12.50 -1.60
C ASP A 73 -2.48 -13.52 -2.39
N ASN A 74 -1.17 -13.33 -2.47
CA ASN A 74 -0.25 -14.28 -3.12
C ASN A 74 -0.31 -15.66 -2.46
N MET A 75 -0.34 -15.71 -1.12
CA MET A 75 -0.45 -16.97 -0.39
C MET A 75 -1.78 -17.66 -0.67
N THR A 76 -2.87 -16.89 -0.74
CA THR A 76 -4.20 -17.39 -1.06
C THR A 76 -4.25 -17.93 -2.49
N GLU A 77 -3.65 -17.24 -3.46
CA GLU A 77 -3.54 -17.71 -4.84
C GLU A 77 -2.78 -19.03 -4.92
N ILE A 78 -1.61 -19.11 -4.29
CA ILE A 78 -0.79 -20.35 -4.25
C ILE A 78 -1.60 -21.49 -3.64
N ARG A 79 -2.29 -21.25 -2.52
CA ARG A 79 -3.11 -22.27 -1.86
C ARG A 79 -4.26 -22.73 -2.76
N ASN A 80 -4.96 -21.80 -3.41
CA ASN A 80 -6.06 -22.11 -4.31
C ASN A 80 -5.56 -22.89 -5.53
N ALA A 81 -4.41 -22.54 -6.08
CA ALA A 81 -3.80 -23.28 -7.18
C ALA A 81 -3.45 -24.70 -6.77
N ILE A 82 -2.75 -24.89 -5.64
CA ILE A 82 -2.35 -26.21 -5.13
C ILE A 82 -3.56 -27.08 -4.83
N CYS A 83 -4.60 -26.51 -4.22
CA CYS A 83 -5.84 -27.23 -3.88
C CYS A 83 -6.81 -27.34 -5.06
N SER A 84 -6.49 -26.76 -6.22
CA SER A 84 -7.35 -26.86 -7.39
C SER A 84 -7.46 -28.30 -7.88
N ASP A 85 -8.61 -28.65 -8.43
CA ASP A 85 -8.83 -29.97 -9.03
C ASP A 85 -7.87 -30.27 -10.20
N LEU A 86 -7.31 -29.22 -10.82
CA LEU A 86 -6.33 -29.35 -11.89
C LEU A 86 -5.02 -29.93 -11.36
N LEU A 87 -4.43 -29.32 -10.32
CA LEU A 87 -3.15 -29.75 -9.75
C LEU A 87 -3.27 -30.97 -8.83
N THR A 88 -4.42 -31.15 -8.17
CA THR A 88 -4.70 -32.37 -7.38
C THR A 88 -5.11 -33.56 -8.25
N GLU A 89 -5.31 -33.34 -9.55
CA GLU A 89 -5.75 -34.33 -10.52
C GLU A 89 -7.01 -35.10 -10.08
N ASN A 90 -7.97 -34.40 -9.48
CA ASN A 90 -9.14 -35.01 -8.86
C ASN A 90 -9.94 -35.90 -9.86
N PRO A 91 -10.08 -37.22 -9.63
CA PRO A 91 -10.76 -38.14 -10.54
C PRO A 91 -12.27 -37.86 -10.64
N ASN A 92 -12.85 -37.17 -9.66
CA ASN A 92 -14.26 -36.82 -9.66
C ASN A 92 -14.64 -35.85 -10.79
N GLN A 93 -13.68 -35.13 -11.37
CA GLN A 93 -13.92 -34.25 -12.52
C GLN A 93 -14.42 -35.01 -13.76
N ALA A 94 -14.14 -36.31 -13.85
CA ALA A 94 -14.58 -37.15 -14.95
C ALA A 94 -16.03 -37.63 -14.81
N ILE A 95 -16.70 -37.39 -13.68
CA ILE A 95 -18.07 -37.86 -13.45
C ILE A 95 -19.04 -36.96 -14.20
N SER A 96 -19.87 -37.56 -15.07
CA SER A 96 -20.86 -36.80 -15.82
C SER A 96 -22.06 -36.43 -14.94
N GLN A 97 -22.56 -35.20 -15.10
CA GLN A 97 -23.81 -34.77 -14.47
C GLN A 97 -25.04 -35.56 -14.98
N PHE A 98 -24.95 -36.16 -16.16
CA PHE A 98 -26.05 -36.95 -16.75
C PHE A 98 -26.15 -38.38 -16.19
N GLY A 99 -25.29 -38.76 -15.25
CA GLY A 99 -25.42 -40.01 -14.50
C GLY A 99 -24.08 -40.66 -14.13
N PRO A 100 -24.06 -41.50 -13.07
CA PRO A 100 -22.83 -42.06 -12.49
C PRO A 100 -22.13 -43.06 -13.41
N ASN A 101 -22.84 -43.65 -14.38
CA ASN A 101 -22.27 -44.64 -15.31
C ASN A 101 -21.55 -44.01 -16.50
N ARG A 102 -21.58 -42.68 -16.66
CA ARG A 102 -21.00 -41.97 -17.80
C ARG A 102 -19.82 -41.12 -17.35
N HIS A 103 -18.69 -41.27 -18.05
CA HIS A 103 -17.53 -40.42 -17.89
C HIS A 103 -17.50 -39.32 -18.96
N ILE A 104 -16.98 -38.14 -18.59
CA ILE A 104 -16.74 -37.05 -19.54
C ILE A 104 -15.45 -37.37 -20.31
N PRO A 105 -15.47 -37.44 -21.66
CA PRO A 105 -14.33 -37.95 -22.44
C PRO A 105 -13.04 -37.13 -22.30
N ASP A 106 -13.15 -35.80 -22.18
CA ASP A 106 -12.02 -34.87 -22.08
C ASP A 106 -11.27 -34.95 -20.74
N ARG A 107 -11.95 -35.37 -19.67
CA ARG A 107 -11.44 -35.39 -18.29
C ARG A 107 -11.13 -36.80 -17.79
N PHE A 108 -11.29 -37.81 -18.64
CA PHE A 108 -11.09 -39.20 -18.25
C PHE A 108 -9.60 -39.52 -18.11
N LYS A 109 -9.17 -39.86 -16.89
CA LYS A 109 -7.76 -40.17 -16.54
C LYS A 109 -7.49 -41.66 -16.29
N GLY A 110 -8.42 -42.53 -16.69
CA GLY A 110 -8.33 -43.98 -16.46
C GLY A 110 -9.19 -44.48 -15.30
N PHE A 111 -9.15 -45.79 -15.06
CA PHE A 111 -9.94 -46.45 -14.01
C PHE A 111 -9.25 -46.41 -12.65
N SER A 112 -10.07 -46.44 -11.59
CA SER A 112 -9.57 -46.53 -10.22
C SER A 112 -8.82 -47.85 -9.97
N ALA A 113 -7.90 -47.83 -9.02
CA ALA A 113 -7.14 -49.01 -8.63
C ALA A 113 -8.04 -50.19 -8.20
N GLY A 114 -9.17 -49.90 -7.54
CA GLY A 114 -10.16 -50.91 -7.16
C GLY A 114 -10.78 -51.60 -8.39
N LYS A 115 -11.20 -50.84 -9.39
CA LYS A 115 -11.77 -51.41 -10.63
C LYS A 115 -10.72 -52.20 -11.42
N LEU A 116 -9.49 -51.72 -11.46
CA LEU A 116 -8.38 -52.48 -12.07
C LEU A 116 -8.08 -53.79 -11.32
N TYR A 117 -8.20 -53.79 -9.99
CA TYR A 117 -8.05 -55.00 -9.18
C TYR A 117 -9.14 -56.02 -9.49
N ASP A 118 -10.40 -55.59 -9.57
CA ASP A 118 -11.52 -56.47 -9.91
C ASP A 118 -11.35 -57.10 -11.30
N ILE A 119 -10.93 -56.30 -12.30
CA ILE A 119 -10.62 -56.80 -13.64
C ILE A 119 -9.54 -57.88 -13.60
N ARG A 120 -8.44 -57.66 -12.86
CA ARG A 120 -7.37 -58.66 -12.73
C ARG A 120 -7.87 -59.94 -12.04
N LYS A 121 -8.71 -59.79 -11.01
CA LYS A 121 -9.31 -60.92 -10.31
C LYS A 121 -10.17 -61.76 -11.25
N ASP A 122 -10.96 -61.12 -12.09
CA ASP A 122 -11.80 -61.82 -13.06
C ASP A 122 -10.98 -62.46 -14.19
N GLN A 123 -9.89 -61.83 -14.64
CA GLN A 123 -8.95 -62.44 -15.57
C GLN A 123 -8.31 -63.73 -15.02
N LEU A 124 -7.95 -63.74 -13.73
CA LEU A 124 -7.40 -64.94 -13.09
C LEU A 124 -8.42 -66.08 -13.04
N LYS A 125 -9.69 -65.77 -12.76
CA LYS A 125 -10.77 -66.78 -12.82
C LYS A 125 -10.94 -67.32 -14.24
N GLN A 126 -10.96 -66.45 -15.25
CA GLN A 126 -11.08 -66.86 -16.65
C GLN A 126 -9.91 -67.77 -17.10
N GLN A 127 -8.69 -67.49 -16.63
CA GLN A 127 -7.54 -68.36 -16.89
C GLN A 127 -7.75 -69.75 -16.29
N GLU A 128 -8.29 -69.83 -15.09
CA GLU A 128 -8.58 -71.11 -14.43
C GLU A 128 -9.72 -71.87 -15.13
N GLU A 129 -10.81 -71.18 -15.45
CA GLU A 129 -11.94 -71.75 -16.20
C GLU A 129 -11.48 -72.33 -17.54
N LYS A 130 -10.59 -71.64 -18.24
CA LYS A 130 -10.03 -72.10 -19.50
C LYS A 130 -9.14 -73.34 -19.34
N ARG A 131 -8.28 -73.37 -18.29
CA ARG A 131 -7.48 -74.57 -17.99
C ARG A 131 -8.34 -75.79 -17.71
N VAL A 132 -9.47 -75.60 -17.03
CA VAL A 132 -10.42 -76.68 -16.72
C VAL A 132 -11.22 -77.11 -17.95
N SER A 133 -11.55 -76.18 -18.87
CA SER A 133 -12.29 -76.52 -20.11
C SER A 133 -11.43 -77.21 -21.18
N ASP A 134 -10.12 -77.00 -21.14
CA ASP A 134 -9.17 -77.59 -22.09
C ASP A 134 -8.69 -79.02 -21.66
N ILE A 135 -9.29 -79.60 -20.62
CA ILE A 135 -9.13 -80.99 -20.14
C ILE A 135 -10.38 -81.79 -20.50
#